data_AF-A0A143BHJ6-F1
#
_entry.id   AF-A0A143BHJ6-F1
#
_cell.length_a   1.000
_cell.length_b   1.000
_cell.length_c   1.000
_cell.angle_alpha   90.00
_cell.angle_beta   90.00
_cell.angle_gamma   90.00
#
_symmetry.space_group_name_H-M   'P 1'
#
loop_
_entity.id
_entity.type
_entity.pdbx_description
1 polymer ?
#
loop_
_entity_poly.entity_id
_entity_poly.type
_entity_poly.pdbx_seq_one_letter_code
_entity_poly.pdbx_strand_id
1 'polypeptide(L)'
;MDVLVRLEERPSDSPVLAHVNSIPVLPFGTRSRREVVTLYGQADAQSLALALAATFESERMEASASGVVRHLGVWPDRGAVGDSAWRDGATGRLVTQDLDIPLLTLEARASELLGACGTTIRRVAAGLAMSDWPEGTERALTFSLASGVSGGGALDDEAGTENWLDSLRQADAYSYDETEAD
;
A
#
# COMPACT_ATOMS: atom_id res chain seq x y z
N MET A 1 0.23 -0.56 9.74
CA MET A 1 -0.18 0.16 8.52
C MET A 1 -1.03 -0.79 7.71
N ASP A 2 -2.24 -0.38 7.33
CA ASP A 2 -3.09 -1.18 6.44
C ASP A 2 -2.80 -0.79 4.99
N VAL A 3 -2.58 -1.78 4.13
CA VAL A 3 -2.26 -1.56 2.72
C VAL A 3 -3.27 -2.28 1.85
N LEU A 4 -3.93 -1.54 0.97
CA LEU A 4 -4.71 -2.07 -0.15
C LEU A 4 -3.83 -2.06 -1.39
N VAL A 5 -3.57 -3.22 -1.98
CA VAL A 5 -2.88 -3.34 -3.26
C VAL A 5 -3.89 -3.65 -4.34
N ARG A 6 -3.88 -2.88 -5.41
CA ARG A 6 -4.73 -3.02 -6.60
C ARG A 6 -3.81 -3.33 -7.79
N LEU A 7 -4.26 -4.16 -8.71
CA LEU A 7 -3.59 -4.41 -9.98
C LEU A 7 -4.45 -3.86 -11.12
N GLU A 8 -3.90 -2.91 -11.87
CA GLU A 8 -4.55 -2.29 -13.02
C GLU A 8 -3.73 -2.53 -14.29
N GLU A 9 -4.40 -2.49 -15.44
CA GLU A 9 -3.72 -2.49 -16.73
C GLU A 9 -2.87 -1.24 -16.88
N ARG A 10 -1.66 -1.39 -17.43
CA ARG A 10 -0.78 -0.26 -17.62
C ARG A 10 -1.32 0.64 -18.74
N PRO A 11 -1.48 1.95 -18.49
CA PRO A 11 -1.76 2.90 -19.57
C PRO A 11 -0.64 2.85 -20.61
N SER A 12 -0.98 2.76 -21.89
CA SER A 12 0.00 2.51 -22.97
C SER A 12 1.16 3.51 -23.03
N ASP A 13 0.96 4.72 -22.51
CA ASP A 13 1.91 5.83 -22.57
C ASP A 13 2.61 6.16 -21.23
N SER A 14 2.36 5.39 -20.16
CA SER A 14 2.91 5.70 -18.84
C SER A 14 4.03 4.76 -18.41
N PRO A 15 5.24 5.26 -18.13
CA PRO A 15 6.34 4.45 -17.57
C PRO A 15 6.18 4.18 -16.06
N VAL A 16 5.09 4.63 -15.45
CA VAL A 16 4.80 4.43 -14.02
C VAL A 16 4.56 2.94 -13.74
N LEU A 17 5.32 2.40 -12.77
CA LEU A 17 5.12 1.05 -12.25
C LEU A 17 3.97 0.98 -11.25
N ALA A 18 3.85 1.98 -10.38
CA ALA A 18 2.83 2.00 -9.35
C ALA A 18 2.44 3.42 -8.94
N HIS A 19 1.21 3.58 -8.46
CA HIS A 19 0.79 4.75 -7.69
C HIS A 19 0.60 4.38 -6.22
N VAL A 20 1.02 5.26 -5.32
CA VAL A 20 0.81 5.14 -3.88
C VAL A 20 -0.01 6.33 -3.42
N ASN A 21 -1.13 6.05 -2.77
CA ASN A 21 -2.04 7.06 -2.23
C ASN A 21 -2.33 6.78 -0.77
N SER A 22 -2.21 7.77 0.10
CA SER A 22 -2.59 7.58 1.50
C SER A 22 -4.00 8.10 1.76
N ILE A 23 -4.86 7.29 2.37
CA ILE A 23 -6.18 7.71 2.82
C ILE A 23 -6.06 8.12 4.29
N PRO A 24 -6.36 9.39 4.65
CA PRO A 24 -6.26 9.84 6.02
C PRO A 24 -7.33 9.16 6.88
N VAL A 25 -6.98 8.88 8.14
CA VAL A 25 -7.94 8.39 9.13
C VAL A 25 -8.90 9.53 9.48
N LEU A 26 -10.20 9.31 9.33
CA LEU A 26 -11.21 10.25 9.80
C LEU A 26 -11.14 10.36 11.33
N PRO A 27 -11.31 11.57 11.91
CA PRO A 27 -11.10 11.83 13.35
C PRO A 27 -12.03 11.04 14.30
N PHE A 28 -13.04 10.35 13.77
CA PHE A 28 -13.99 9.52 14.53
C PHE A 28 -14.00 8.05 14.11
N GLY A 29 -13.08 7.64 13.23
CA GLY A 29 -12.96 6.26 12.77
C GLY A 29 -11.99 5.45 13.63
N THR A 30 -12.35 4.20 13.92
CA THR A 30 -11.47 3.21 14.59
C THR A 30 -10.43 2.58 13.65
N ARG A 31 -10.39 2.99 12.37
CA ARG A 31 -9.52 2.39 11.36
C ARG A 31 -8.13 3.00 11.40
N SER A 32 -7.12 2.15 11.25
CA SER A 32 -5.74 2.60 11.06
C SER A 32 -5.59 3.28 9.69
N ARG A 33 -4.54 4.08 9.54
CA ARG A 33 -4.20 4.74 8.27
C ARG A 33 -4.09 3.69 7.16
N ARG A 34 -4.80 3.92 6.04
CA ARG A 34 -4.82 3.00 4.90
C ARG A 34 -4.04 3.59 3.74
N GLU A 35 -3.04 2.85 3.29
CA GLU A 35 -2.29 3.15 2.07
C GLU A 35 -2.89 2.34 0.91
N VAL A 36 -3.04 2.96 -0.23
CA VAL A 36 -3.55 2.35 -1.46
C VAL A 36 -2.44 2.35 -2.48
N VAL A 37 -1.97 1.15 -2.82
CA VAL A 37 -0.95 0.90 -3.83
C VAL A 37 -1.65 0.37 -5.07
N THR A 38 -1.57 1.08 -6.19
CA THR A 38 -2.03 0.60 -7.49
C THR A 38 -0.80 0.19 -8.31
N LEU A 39 -0.63 -1.09 -8.58
CA LEU A 39 0.40 -1.62 -9.47
C LEU A 39 -0.10 -1.65 -10.91
N TYR A 40 0.77 -1.33 -11.87
CA TYR A 40 0.45 -1.34 -13.30
C TYR A 40 1.16 -2.42 -14.09
N GLY A 41 0.39 -3.21 -14.82
CA GLY A 41 0.89 -4.24 -15.71
C GLY A 41 1.00 -5.59 -15.02
N GLN A 42 2.22 -6.07 -14.76
CA GLN A 42 2.43 -7.36 -14.10
C GLN A 42 2.66 -7.15 -12.61
N ALA A 43 1.94 -7.89 -11.78
CA ALA A 43 2.19 -7.95 -10.35
C ALA A 43 3.35 -8.90 -10.07
N ASP A 44 4.50 -8.33 -9.70
CA ASP A 44 5.65 -9.08 -9.21
C ASP A 44 6.10 -8.55 -7.84
N ALA A 45 6.87 -9.37 -7.12
CA ALA A 45 7.29 -9.04 -5.77
C ALA A 45 8.23 -7.82 -5.70
N GLN A 46 9.04 -7.59 -6.74
CA GLN A 46 9.95 -6.45 -6.78
C GLN A 46 9.18 -5.15 -7.00
N SER A 47 8.24 -5.12 -7.94
CA SER A 47 7.37 -3.98 -8.20
C SER A 47 6.54 -3.61 -6.97
N LEU A 48 5.98 -4.61 -6.28
CA LEU A 48 5.28 -4.39 -5.02
C LEU A 48 6.22 -3.88 -3.91
N ALA A 49 7.42 -4.43 -3.79
CA ALA A 49 8.39 -3.98 -2.79
C ALA A 49 8.85 -2.54 -3.02
N LEU A 50 9.05 -2.12 -4.27
CA LEU A 50 9.36 -0.72 -4.63
C LEU A 50 8.21 0.23 -4.27
N ALA A 51 6.96 -0.18 -4.54
CA ALA A 51 5.81 0.62 -4.17
C ALA A 51 5.67 0.77 -2.65
N LEU A 52 5.84 -0.32 -1.89
CA LEU A 52 5.84 -0.29 -0.43
C LEU A 52 7.00 0.54 0.12
N ALA A 53 8.19 0.44 -0.47
CA ALA A 53 9.34 1.27 -0.10
C ALA A 53 9.01 2.76 -0.24
N ALA A 54 8.32 3.16 -1.32
CA ALA A 54 7.87 4.55 -1.49
C ALA A 54 6.88 4.98 -0.40
N THR A 55 5.98 4.09 0.01
CA THR A 55 5.08 4.32 1.15
C THR A 55 5.85 4.59 2.45
N PHE A 56 6.81 3.73 2.80
CA PHE A 56 7.59 3.88 4.04
C PHE A 56 8.52 5.10 4.02
N GLU A 57 9.18 5.38 2.89
CA GLU A 57 10.10 6.50 2.80
C GLU A 57 9.36 7.85 2.82
N SER A 58 8.21 7.94 2.17
CA SER A 58 7.38 9.15 2.23
C SER A 58 6.81 9.40 3.63
N GLU A 59 6.37 8.36 4.34
CA GLU A 59 5.95 8.49 5.73
C GLU A 59 7.10 8.95 6.65
N ARG A 60 8.32 8.46 6.41
CA ARG A 60 9.52 8.86 7.17
C ARG A 60 9.86 10.34 6.97
N MET A 61 9.65 10.89 5.78
CA MET A 61 9.86 12.32 5.48
C MET A 61 8.85 13.22 6.21
N GLU A 62 7.70 12.67 6.60
CA GLU A 62 6.55 13.40 7.14
C GLU A 62 6.21 13.02 8.58
N ALA A 63 7.11 12.35 9.30
CA ALA A 63 6.86 11.69 10.58
C ALA A 63 6.26 12.58 11.69
N SER A 64 6.24 13.91 11.52
CA SER A 64 5.68 14.87 12.47
C SER A 64 4.31 15.46 12.08
N ALA A 65 3.82 15.21 10.86
CA ALA A 65 2.56 15.79 10.37
C ALA A 65 1.39 14.80 10.53
N SER A 66 0.26 15.30 11.04
CA SER A 66 -0.96 14.51 11.21
C SER A 66 -1.93 14.71 10.04
N GLY A 67 -2.69 13.66 9.70
CA GLY A 67 -3.68 13.73 8.63
C GLY A 67 -3.10 13.95 7.23
N VAL A 68 -1.83 13.58 7.01
CA VAL A 68 -1.16 13.76 5.72
C VAL A 68 -1.76 12.83 4.67
N VAL A 69 -2.11 13.44 3.54
CA VAL A 69 -2.47 12.77 2.29
C VAL A 69 -1.26 12.81 1.37
N ARG A 70 -0.91 11.68 0.76
CA ARG A 70 0.18 11.53 -0.20
C ARG A 70 -0.33 10.99 -1.50
N HIS A 71 0.29 11.45 -2.58
CA HIS A 71 0.10 10.96 -3.93
C HIS A 71 1.48 10.81 -4.57
N LEU A 72 1.90 9.57 -4.84
CA LEU A 72 3.20 9.27 -5.43
C LEU A 72 3.04 8.39 -6.66
N GLY A 73 3.73 8.72 -7.73
CA GLY A 73 4.07 7.77 -8.80
C GLY A 73 5.42 7.11 -8.51
N VAL A 74 5.56 5.84 -8.87
CA VAL A 74 6.80 5.07 -8.76
C VAL A 74 7.26 4.69 -10.15
N TRP A 75 8.48 5.08 -10.50
CA TRP A 75 9.14 4.83 -11.77
C TRP A 75 10.34 3.88 -11.60
N PRO A 76 10.58 2.99 -12.56
CA PRO A 76 11.69 2.03 -12.48
C PRO A 76 13.06 2.70 -12.59
N ASP A 77 13.15 3.82 -13.28
CA ASP A 77 14.38 4.51 -13.68
C ASP A 77 14.60 5.85 -12.96
N ARG A 78 13.59 6.34 -12.22
CA ARG A 78 13.63 7.63 -11.54
C ARG A 78 13.48 7.54 -10.02
N GLY A 79 12.71 6.58 -9.52
CA GLY A 79 12.32 6.52 -8.11
C GLY A 79 10.86 6.92 -7.91
N ALA A 80 10.51 7.52 -6.78
CA ALA A 80 9.12 7.90 -6.48
C ALA A 80 8.97 9.41 -6.40
N VAL A 81 8.01 9.95 -7.12
CA VAL A 81 7.77 11.39 -7.21
C VAL A 81 6.29 11.69 -7.07
N GLY A 82 5.98 12.77 -6.37
CA GLY A 82 4.63 13.30 -6.26
C GLY A 82 4.56 14.36 -5.19
N ASP A 83 3.51 14.34 -4.39
CA ASP A 83 3.26 15.36 -3.39
C ASP A 83 2.60 14.80 -2.14
N SER A 84 2.60 15.65 -1.12
CA SER A 84 1.79 15.48 0.05
C SER A 84 1.12 16.76 0.49
N ALA A 85 0.01 16.59 1.19
CA ALA A 85 -0.80 17.68 1.67
C ALA A 85 -1.33 17.38 3.08
N TRP A 86 -1.24 18.37 3.96
CA TRP A 86 -1.81 18.30 5.31
C TRP A 86 -2.26 19.67 5.80
N ARG A 87 -3.07 19.69 6.87
CA ARG A 87 -3.42 20.92 7.56
C ARG A 87 -2.43 21.17 8.68
N ASP A 88 -1.78 22.34 8.66
CA ASP A 88 -0.94 22.76 9.77
C ASP A 88 -1.81 22.97 11.03
N GLY A 89 -1.46 22.29 12.12
CA GLY A 89 -2.21 22.34 13.38
C GLY A 89 -2.17 23.70 14.06
N ALA A 90 -1.14 24.52 13.79
CA ALA A 90 -1.01 25.85 14.39
C ALA A 90 -1.80 26.92 13.63
N THR A 91 -1.74 26.92 12.29
CA THR A 91 -2.37 27.97 11.47
C THR A 91 -3.67 27.55 10.79
N GLY A 92 -3.98 26.25 10.78
CA GLY A 92 -5.14 25.67 10.08
C GLY A 92 -5.02 25.72 8.55
N ARG A 93 -3.89 26.18 8.01
CA ARG A 93 -3.65 26.32 6.57
C ARG A 93 -3.29 24.97 5.95
N LEU A 94 -3.67 24.81 4.69
CA LEU A 94 -3.20 23.69 3.87
C LEU A 94 -1.74 23.92 3.52
N VAL A 95 -0.90 22.94 3.84
CA VAL A 95 0.51 22.87 3.46
C VAL A 95 0.62 21.76 2.43
N THR A 96 1.34 22.03 1.35
CA THR A 96 1.71 21.05 0.32
C THR A 96 3.23 20.93 0.26
N GLN A 97 3.73 19.72 0.08
CA GLN A 97 5.15 19.44 -0.03
C GLN A 97 5.40 18.50 -1.21
N ASP A 98 6.35 18.87 -2.06
CA ASP A 98 6.81 17.97 -3.12
C ASP A 98 7.64 16.84 -2.53
N LEU A 99 7.37 15.62 -2.98
CA LEU A 99 8.10 14.41 -2.61
C LEU A 99 8.91 13.93 -3.81
N ASP A 100 10.22 13.78 -3.62
CA ASP A 100 11.14 13.20 -4.58
C ASP A 100 12.07 12.22 -3.85
N ILE A 101 11.81 10.93 -4.02
CA ILE A 101 12.51 9.83 -3.37
C ILE A 101 13.41 9.17 -4.42
N PRO A 102 14.75 9.29 -4.30
CA PRO A 102 15.67 8.74 -5.27
C PRO A 102 15.55 7.22 -5.43
N LEU A 103 15.73 6.73 -6.66
CA LEU A 103 15.66 5.29 -6.98
C LEU A 103 16.54 4.44 -6.05
N LEU A 104 17.79 4.84 -5.80
CA LEU A 104 18.71 4.11 -4.93
C LEU A 104 18.17 3.93 -3.51
N THR A 105 17.47 4.94 -2.98
CA THR A 105 16.84 4.87 -1.65
C THR A 105 15.69 3.87 -1.66
N LEU A 106 14.87 3.88 -2.72
CA LEU A 106 13.79 2.91 -2.86
C LEU A 106 14.29 1.48 -3.03
N GLU A 107 15.33 1.25 -3.83
CA GLU A 107 15.88 -0.08 -4.06
C GLU A 107 16.49 -0.68 -2.79
N ALA A 108 17.23 0.13 -2.03
CA ALA A 108 17.78 -0.29 -0.74
C ALA A 108 16.64 -0.69 0.21
N ARG A 109 15.61 0.16 0.33
CA ARG A 109 14.48 -0.10 1.21
C ARG A 109 13.61 -1.28 0.75
N ALA A 110 13.40 -1.44 -0.55
CA ALA A 110 12.71 -2.58 -1.13
C ALA A 110 13.45 -3.89 -0.84
N SER A 111 14.78 -3.89 -0.92
CA SER A 111 15.61 -5.04 -0.58
C SER A 111 15.49 -5.42 0.89
N GLU A 112 15.46 -4.44 1.79
CA GLU A 112 15.20 -4.66 3.23
C GLU A 112 13.81 -5.25 3.46
N LEU A 113 12.77 -4.71 2.81
CA LEU A 113 11.40 -5.21 2.91
C LEU A 113 11.25 -6.64 2.36
N LEU A 114 11.93 -6.97 1.28
CA LEU A 114 11.95 -8.33 0.74
C LEU A 114 12.70 -9.30 1.66
N GLY A 115 13.75 -8.84 2.34
CA GLY A 115 14.45 -9.61 3.36
C GLY A 115 13.57 -9.90 4.58
N ALA A 116 12.85 -8.90 5.08
CA ALA A 116 12.03 -9.02 6.28
C ALA A 116 10.66 -9.66 6.04
N CYS A 117 10.01 -9.34 4.93
CA CYS A 117 8.61 -9.68 4.65
C CYS A 117 8.39 -10.32 3.27
N GLY A 118 9.45 -10.83 2.63
CA GLY A 118 9.41 -11.29 1.24
C GLY A 118 8.39 -12.41 0.96
N THR A 119 8.12 -13.29 1.92
CA THR A 119 7.11 -14.35 1.75
C THR A 119 5.70 -13.76 1.62
N THR A 120 5.37 -12.76 2.44
CA THR A 120 4.08 -12.04 2.36
C THR A 120 3.98 -11.26 1.05
N ILE A 121 5.02 -10.51 0.69
CA ILE A 121 5.05 -9.72 -0.55
C ILE A 121 4.88 -10.62 -1.78
N ARG A 122 5.60 -11.76 -1.83
CA ARG A 122 5.46 -12.74 -2.92
C ARG A 122 4.06 -13.34 -2.98
N ARG A 123 3.43 -13.64 -1.84
CA ARG A 123 2.07 -14.19 -1.79
C ARG A 123 1.04 -13.19 -2.29
N VAL A 124 1.14 -11.92 -1.88
CA VAL A 124 0.25 -10.85 -2.36
C VAL A 124 0.42 -10.65 -3.87
N ALA A 125 1.66 -10.57 -4.36
CA ALA A 125 1.92 -10.43 -5.79
C ALA A 125 1.36 -11.63 -6.59
N ALA A 126 1.56 -12.86 -6.11
CA ALA A 126 1.01 -14.06 -6.74
C ALA A 126 -0.53 -14.07 -6.74
N GLY A 127 -1.17 -13.65 -5.64
CA GLY A 127 -2.63 -13.54 -5.54
C GLY A 127 -3.22 -12.54 -6.53
N LEU A 128 -2.55 -11.40 -6.74
CA LEU A 128 -2.94 -10.41 -7.76
C LEU A 128 -2.75 -10.93 -9.19
N ALA A 129 -1.72 -11.75 -9.41
CA ALA A 129 -1.36 -12.31 -10.71
C ALA A 129 -2.19 -13.55 -11.11
N MET A 130 -3.08 -14.06 -10.24
CA MET A 130 -3.91 -15.22 -10.56
C MET A 130 -4.73 -14.97 -11.84
N SER A 131 -4.92 -16.00 -12.65
CA SER A 131 -5.59 -15.88 -13.96
C SER A 131 -7.11 -16.07 -13.87
N ASP A 132 -7.60 -16.56 -12.74
CA ASP A 132 -8.99 -16.95 -12.46
C ASP A 132 -9.79 -15.89 -11.68
N TRP A 133 -9.30 -14.64 -11.62
CA TRP A 133 -10.10 -13.55 -11.10
C TRP A 133 -11.43 -13.49 -11.86
N PRO A 134 -12.59 -13.46 -11.16
CA PRO A 134 -13.87 -13.40 -11.83
C PRO A 134 -13.94 -12.20 -12.77
N GLU A 135 -14.49 -12.40 -13.96
CA GLU A 135 -14.67 -11.31 -14.92
C GLU A 135 -15.47 -10.16 -14.28
N GLY A 136 -14.93 -8.94 -14.37
CA GLY A 136 -15.52 -7.75 -13.76
C GLY A 136 -15.13 -7.48 -12.29
N THR A 137 -14.38 -8.38 -11.64
CA THR A 137 -13.87 -8.14 -10.28
C THR A 137 -12.55 -7.38 -10.31
N GLU A 138 -12.48 -6.35 -9.47
CA GLU A 138 -11.26 -5.60 -9.27
C GLU A 138 -10.19 -6.44 -8.55
N ARG A 139 -9.00 -6.55 -9.14
CA ARG A 139 -7.88 -7.30 -8.58
C ARG A 139 -7.27 -6.53 -7.41
N ALA A 140 -7.80 -6.72 -6.21
CA ALA A 140 -7.34 -6.02 -5.04
C ALA A 140 -7.19 -6.92 -3.81
N LEU A 141 -6.11 -6.73 -3.06
CA LEU A 141 -5.83 -7.46 -1.82
C LEU A 141 -5.47 -6.48 -0.71
N THR A 142 -6.01 -6.69 0.49
CA THR A 142 -5.64 -5.90 1.67
C THR A 142 -4.77 -6.74 2.60
N PHE A 143 -3.71 -6.13 3.13
CA PHE A 143 -2.89 -6.74 4.17
C PHE A 143 -2.35 -5.68 5.12
N SER A 144 -1.99 -6.09 6.33
CA SER A 144 -1.43 -5.19 7.34
C SER A 144 0.05 -5.51 7.54
N LEU A 145 0.89 -4.48 7.52
CA LEU A 145 2.28 -4.58 7.94
C LEU A 145 2.37 -4.05 9.37
N ALA A 146 2.89 -4.88 10.28
CA ALA A 146 3.24 -4.45 11.62
C ALA A 146 4.33 -3.38 11.49
N SER A 147 4.03 -2.17 11.96
CA SER A 147 4.99 -1.05 12.01
C SER A 147 5.99 -1.30 13.13
N GLY A 148 6.85 -2.31 12.94
CA GLY A 148 7.81 -2.79 13.91
C GLY A 148 9.15 -3.21 13.29
N VAL A 149 9.43 -2.83 12.04
CA VAL A 149 10.78 -2.96 11.45
C VAL A 149 11.66 -1.84 12.01
N SER A 150 11.89 -1.90 13.32
CA SER A 150 12.79 -1.08 14.10
C SER A 150 13.26 -1.95 15.26
N GLY A 151 14.31 -2.72 15.04
CA GLY A 151 14.97 -3.55 16.05
C GLY A 151 14.57 -5.02 16.01
N GLY A 152 15.58 -5.89 15.92
CA GLY A 152 15.42 -7.33 15.83
C GLY A 152 14.57 -7.94 16.96
N GLY A 153 13.63 -8.81 16.56
CA GLY A 153 12.82 -9.60 17.47
C GLY A 153 11.86 -10.49 16.68
N ALA A 154 12.17 -11.78 16.67
CA ALA A 154 11.39 -12.95 16.25
C ALA A 154 10.03 -12.71 15.55
N LEU A 155 10.00 -12.98 14.23
CA LEU A 155 8.80 -13.41 13.52
C LEU A 155 8.64 -14.91 13.75
N ASP A 156 8.11 -15.30 14.89
CA ASP A 156 7.66 -16.67 15.14
C ASP A 156 6.25 -16.57 15.70
N ASP A 157 5.24 -16.61 14.82
CA ASP A 157 3.91 -17.07 15.20
C ASP A 157 3.08 -17.47 13.98
N GLU A 158 3.06 -18.78 13.73
CA GLU A 158 2.17 -19.47 12.77
C GLU A 158 0.68 -19.23 13.09
N ALA A 159 0.32 -18.84 14.33
CA ALA A 159 -1.06 -18.52 14.71
C ALA A 159 -1.52 -17.13 14.21
N GLY A 160 -0.57 -16.20 13.98
CA GLY A 160 -0.88 -14.91 13.34
C GLY A 160 -1.33 -15.08 11.88
N THR A 161 -0.81 -16.09 11.18
CA THR A 161 -1.20 -16.43 9.81
C THR A 161 -2.58 -17.06 9.70
N GLU A 162 -3.02 -17.85 10.69
CA GLU A 162 -4.36 -18.46 10.68
C GLU A 162 -5.47 -17.42 10.93
N ASN A 163 -5.25 -16.47 11.86
CA ASN A 163 -6.16 -15.35 12.13
C ASN A 163 -6.32 -14.41 10.91
N TRP A 164 -5.29 -14.34 10.05
CA TRP A 164 -5.32 -13.57 8.80
C TRP A 164 -6.06 -14.29 7.66
N LEU A 165 -5.98 -15.63 7.59
CA LEU A 165 -6.77 -16.43 6.62
C LEU A 165 -8.28 -16.35 6.91
N ASP A 166 -8.69 -16.30 8.18
CA ASP A 166 -10.11 -16.10 8.53
C ASP A 166 -10.60 -14.70 8.14
N SER A 167 -9.74 -13.68 8.27
CA SER A 167 -10.07 -12.31 7.84
C SER A 167 -10.21 -12.17 6.33
N LEU A 168 -9.44 -12.92 5.54
CA LEU A 168 -9.59 -12.99 4.08
C LEU A 168 -10.89 -13.69 3.68
N ARG A 169 -11.29 -14.73 4.40
CA ARG A 169 -12.56 -15.45 4.17
C ARG A 169 -13.79 -14.60 4.52
N GLN A 170 -13.67 -13.72 5.52
CA GLN A 170 -14.74 -12.78 5.90
C GLN A 170 -14.94 -11.62 4.91
N ALA A 171 -13.92 -11.29 4.09
CA ALA A 171 -13.99 -10.19 3.14
C ALA A 171 -14.85 -10.51 1.90
N ASP A 172 -14.96 -11.79 1.54
CA ASP A 172 -15.86 -12.28 0.48
C ASP A 172 -17.34 -12.32 0.91
N ALA A 173 -17.67 -12.05 2.17
CA ALA A 173 -19.04 -12.08 2.68
C ALA A 173 -19.79 -10.73 2.54
N TYR A 174 -19.17 -9.70 1.94
CA TYR A 174 -19.80 -8.39 1.71
C TYR A 174 -20.16 -8.12 0.25
N SER A 175 -20.50 -9.17 -0.50
CA SER A 175 -21.23 -9.03 -1.77
C SER A 175 -22.73 -9.26 -1.55
N TYR A 176 -23.51 -8.19 -1.73
CA TYR A 176 -24.97 -8.09 -1.85
C TYR A 176 -25.84 -8.24 -0.58
N ASP A 177 -26.22 -7.10 0.00
CA ASP A 177 -27.56 -6.92 0.56
C ASP A 177 -28.39 -6.26 -0.55
N GLU A 178 -29.10 -7.06 -1.34
CA GLU A 178 -30.12 -6.57 -2.26
C GLU A 178 -31.37 -6.32 -1.42
N THR A 179 -31.55 -5.06 -1.01
CA THR A 179 -32.79 -4.61 -0.37
C THR A 179 -33.99 -4.89 -1.26
N GLU A 180 -34.90 -5.73 -0.76
CA GLU A 180 -36.28 -5.92 -1.22
C GLU A 180 -37.02 -4.58 -1.41
N ALA A 181 -37.75 -4.46 -2.52
CA ALA A 181 -38.94 -3.62 -2.63
C ALA A 181 -39.83 -4.09 -3.80
N ASP A 182 -40.85 -4.90 -3.51
CA ASP A 182 -42.27 -4.56 -3.74
C ASP A 182 -43.19 -5.46 -2.89
#